data_AF-A0A8T5H653-F1
#
_entry.id   AF-A0A8T5H653-F1
#
_cell.length_a   1.000
_cell.length_b   1.000
_cell.length_c   1.000
_cell.angle_alpha   90.00
_cell.angle_beta   90.00
_cell.angle_gamma   90.00
#
_symmetry.space_group_name_H-M   'P 1'
#
loop_
_entity.id
_entity.type
_entity.pdbx_description
1 polymer ?
#
loop_
_entity_poly.entity_id
_entity_poly.type
_entity_poly.pdbx_seq_one_letter_code
_entity_poly.pdbx_strand_id
1 'polypeptide(L)' 'MTASNHKKAYMKKYNQKSEVKSRKAEYMRKTRAKSDQIAAERLVNMLLEQGFEDWAFDVAQERAPQMLITAKNRVRKRK' A
#
# COMPACT_ATOMS: atom_id res chain seq x y z
N MET A 1 21.76 27.70 0.12
CA MET A 1 21.37 27.93 -1.29
C MET A 1 19.86 28.07 -1.40
N THR A 2 19.33 29.29 -1.49
CA THR A 2 17.90 29.56 -1.65
C THR A 2 17.53 29.61 -3.14
N ALA A 3 16.49 28.88 -3.53
CA ALA A 3 16.02 28.92 -4.91
C ALA A 3 15.56 30.35 -5.28
N SER A 4 16.02 30.84 -6.44
CA SER A 4 15.63 32.14 -7.00
C SER A 4 14.10 32.31 -7.04
N ASN A 5 13.63 33.52 -6.76
CA ASN A 5 12.20 33.86 -6.75
C ASN A 5 11.50 33.53 -8.08
N HIS A 6 12.20 33.69 -9.20
CA HIS A 6 11.73 33.31 -10.53
C HIS A 6 11.45 31.81 -10.64
N LYS A 7 12.37 30.98 -10.13
CA LYS A 7 12.21 29.52 -10.10
C LYS A 7 11.01 29.10 -9.25
N LYS A 8 10.79 29.75 -8.10
CA LYS A 8 9.63 29.49 -7.24
C LYS A 8 8.32 29.84 -7.94
N ALA A 9 8.22 31.01 -8.57
CA ALA A 9 7.04 31.45 -9.30
C ALA A 9 6.73 30.52 -10.49
N TYR A 10 7.75 30.11 -11.24
CA TYR A 10 7.62 29.13 -12.31
C TYR A 10 7.09 27.79 -11.78
N MET A 11 7.70 27.24 -10.73
CA MET A 11 7.29 25.95 -10.17
C MET A 11 5.87 26.00 -9.59
N LYS A 12 5.46 27.13 -9.02
CA LYS A 12 4.07 27.33 -8.58
C LYS A 12 3.11 27.23 -9.75
N LYS A 13 3.35 27.91 -10.88
CA LYS A 13 2.50 27.82 -12.08
C LYS A 13 2.52 26.41 -12.68
N TYR A 14 3.70 25.81 -12.80
CA TYR A 14 3.88 24.45 -13.34
C TYR A 14 3.09 23.40 -12.54
N ASN A 15 3.18 23.45 -11.20
CA ASN A 15 2.45 22.52 -10.32
C ASN A 15 0.92 22.72 -10.34
N GLN A 16 0.43 23.84 -10.84
CA GLN A 16 -1.00 24.08 -11.00
C GLN A 16 -1.58 23.49 -12.29
N LYS A 17 -0.74 23.14 -13.27
CA LYS A 17 -1.18 22.51 -14.54
C LYS A 17 -1.94 21.21 -14.24
N SER A 18 -3.06 21.01 -14.94
CA SER A 18 -3.95 19.85 -14.76
C SER A 18 -3.23 18.52 -15.00
N GLU A 19 -2.39 18.45 -16.03
CA GLU A 19 -1.57 17.26 -16.36
C GLU A 19 -0.62 16.89 -15.22
N VAL A 20 0.04 17.88 -14.60
CA VAL A 20 1.01 17.68 -13.52
C VAL A 20 0.30 17.20 -12.26
N LYS A 21 -0.85 17.81 -11.93
CA LYS A 21 -1.69 17.36 -10.82
C LYS A 21 -2.19 15.93 -11.02
N SER A 22 -2.63 15.59 -12.22
CA SER A 22 -3.15 14.26 -12.55
C SER A 22 -2.06 13.21 -12.42
N ARG A 23 -0.86 13.45 -12.99
CA ARG A 23 0.30 12.56 -12.85
C ARG A 23 0.72 12.39 -11.39
N LYS A 24 0.73 13.48 -10.62
CA LYS A 24 1.05 13.42 -9.19
C LYS A 24 0.01 12.60 -8.42
N ALA A 25 -1.28 12.79 -8.70
CA ALA A 25 -2.34 12.03 -8.06
C ALA A 25 -2.23 10.53 -8.38
N GLU A 26 -1.96 10.19 -9.65
CA GLU A 26 -1.75 8.80 -10.08
C GLU A 26 -0.55 8.17 -9.39
N TYR A 27 0.59 8.88 -9.34
CA TYR A 27 1.77 8.45 -8.61
C TYR A 27 1.45 8.17 -7.14
N MET A 28 0.75 9.10 -6.47
CA MET A 28 0.36 8.95 -5.07
C MET A 28 -0.65 7.83 -4.84
N ARG A 29 -1.52 7.51 -5.82
CA ARG A 29 -2.42 6.35 -5.75
C ARG A 29 -1.63 5.05 -5.84
N LYS A 30 -0.70 4.95 -6.78
CA LYS A 30 0.16 3.76 -6.95
C LYS A 30 1.03 3.51 -5.71
N THR A 31 1.61 4.56 -5.14
CA THR A 31 2.43 4.41 -3.92
C THR A 31 1.59 4.00 -2.71
N ARG A 32 0.39 4.56 -2.53
CA ARG A 32 -0.53 4.13 -1.48
C ARG A 32 -0.98 2.68 -1.65
N ALA A 33 -1.40 2.29 -2.85
CA ALA A 33 -1.80 0.91 -3.13
C ALA A 33 -0.69 -0.10 -2.79
N LYS A 34 0.57 0.22 -3.12
CA LYS A 34 1.72 -0.61 -2.75
C LYS A 34 1.94 -0.64 -1.23
N SER A 35 1.81 0.50 -0.56
CA SER A 35 1.90 0.57 0.90
C SER A 35 0.81 -0.25 1.60
N ASP A 36 -0.43 -0.17 1.09
CA ASP A 36 -1.58 -0.87 1.65
C ASP A 36 -1.42 -2.39 1.48
N GLN A 37 -0.91 -2.84 0.33
CA GLN A 37 -0.58 -4.25 0.09
C GLN A 37 0.48 -4.76 1.08
N ILE A 38 1.58 -4.01 1.28
CA ILE A 38 2.63 -4.38 2.23
C ILE A 38 2.09 -4.40 3.67
N ALA A 39 1.22 -3.46 4.03
CA ALA A 39 0.58 -3.43 5.33
C ALA A 39 -0.34 -4.65 5.54
N ALA A 40 -1.10 -5.05 4.52
CA ALA A 40 -1.95 -6.23 4.56
C ALA A 40 -1.13 -7.52 4.75
N GLU A 41 -0.03 -7.68 4.02
CA GLU A 41 0.87 -8.84 4.19
C GLU A 41 1.45 -8.92 5.62
N ARG A 42 1.88 -7.78 6.16
CA ARG A 42 2.38 -7.70 7.55
C ARG A 42 1.31 -8.07 8.57
N LEU A 43 0.08 -7.60 8.36
CA LEU A 43 -1.05 -7.94 9.22
C LEU A 43 -1.35 -9.45 9.19
N VAL A 44 -1.39 -10.05 8.01
CA VAL A 44 -1.59 -11.51 7.87
C VAL A 44 -0.52 -12.27 8.64
N ASN A 45 0.76 -11.90 8.48
CA ASN A 45 1.85 -12.56 9.19
C ASN A 45 1.72 -12.42 10.71
N MET A 46 1.42 -11.22 11.21
CA MET A 46 1.20 -10.97 12.64
C MET A 46 0.05 -11.83 13.19
N LEU A 47 -1.08 -11.90 12.48
CA LEU A 47 -2.23 -12.72 12.88
C LEU A 47 -1.88 -14.21 12.91
N LEU A 48 -1.12 -14.69 11.91
CA LEU A 48 -0.64 -16.07 11.89
C LEU A 48 0.36 -16.38 13.01
N GLU A 49 1.22 -15.43 13.39
CA GLU A 49 2.15 -15.57 14.52
C GLU A 49 1.42 -15.63 15.86
N GLN A 50 0.35 -14.84 16.01
CA GLN A 50 -0.46 -14.83 17.22
C GLN A 50 -1.50 -15.96 17.28
N GLY A 51 -1.60 -16.75 16.20
CA GLY A 51 -2.50 -17.92 16.11
C GLY A 51 -3.95 -17.59 15.75
N PHE A 52 -4.22 -16.38 15.24
CA PHE A 52 -5.52 -15.95 14.71
C PHE A 52 -5.65 -16.31 13.22
N GLU A 53 -5.69 -17.60 12.92
CA GLU A 53 -5.56 -18.11 11.55
C GLU A 53 -6.78 -17.82 10.67
N ASP A 54 -7.99 -17.86 11.23
CA ASP A 54 -9.23 -17.53 10.50
C ASP A 54 -9.23 -16.05 10.07
N TRP A 55 -8.87 -15.15 10.97
CA TRP A 55 -8.75 -13.71 10.65
C TRP A 55 -7.62 -13.44 9.67
N ALA A 56 -6.51 -14.16 9.78
CA ALA A 56 -5.43 -14.07 8.81
C ALA A 56 -5.89 -14.50 7.41
N PHE A 57 -6.75 -15.52 7.33
CA PHE A 57 -7.33 -15.99 6.07
C PHE A 57 -8.29 -14.95 5.47
N ASP A 58 -9.18 -14.36 6.27
CA ASP A 58 -10.12 -13.33 5.80
C ASP A 58 -9.37 -12.10 5.26
N VAL A 59 -8.36 -11.61 5.99
CA VAL A 59 -7.53 -10.48 5.57
C VAL A 59 -6.74 -10.82 4.30
N ALA A 60 -6.19 -12.04 4.20
CA ALA A 60 -5.51 -12.49 3.00
C ALA A 60 -6.48 -12.56 1.80
N GLN A 61 -7.70 -13.05 1.99
CA GLN A 61 -8.69 -13.14 0.91
C GLN A 61 -9.09 -11.76 0.37
N GLU A 62 -9.29 -10.78 1.24
CA GLU A 62 -9.72 -9.45 0.85
C GLU A 62 -8.58 -8.57 0.31
N ARG A 63 -7.40 -8.62 0.93
CA ARG A 63 -6.37 -7.56 0.78
C ARG A 63 -4.97 -8.07 0.42
N ALA A 64 -4.69 -9.36 0.59
CA ALA A 64 -3.40 -9.95 0.26
C ALA A 64 -3.56 -11.36 -0.33
N PRO A 65 -4.23 -11.53 -1.49
CA PRO A 65 -4.59 -12.83 -2.05
C PRO A 65 -3.38 -13.74 -2.30
N GLN A 66 -2.20 -13.16 -2.54
CA GLN A 66 -0.92 -13.86 -2.64
C GLN A 66 -0.54 -14.65 -1.37
N MET A 67 -1.06 -14.26 -0.20
CA MET A 67 -0.79 -14.92 1.09
C MET A 67 -1.77 -16.04 1.43
N LEU A 68 -2.81 -16.28 0.60
CA LEU A 68 -3.85 -17.27 0.87
C LEU A 68 -3.32 -18.71 1.03
N ILE A 69 -2.30 -19.08 0.25
CA ILE A 69 -1.69 -20.41 0.34
C ILE A 69 -1.04 -20.62 1.72
N THR A 70 -0.33 -19.59 2.20
CA THR A 70 0.37 -19.61 3.49
C THR A 70 -0.63 -19.67 4.65
N ALA A 71 -1.67 -18.83 4.61
CA ALA A 71 -2.73 -18.82 5.62
C ALA A 71 -3.48 -20.16 5.67
N LYS A 72 -3.91 -20.68 4.51
CA LYS A 72 -4.67 -21.94 4.40
C LYS A 72 -3.90 -23.16 4.91
N ASN A 73 -2.59 -23.22 4.65
CA ASN A 73 -1.75 -24.34 5.09
C ASN A 73 -1.55 -24.36 6.61
N ARG A 74 -1.53 -23.20 7.30
CA ARG A 74 -1.47 -23.15 8.77
C ARG A 74 -2.79 -23.58 9.41
N VAL A 75 -3.92 -23.05 8.93
CA VAL A 75 -5.28 -23.45 9.38
C VAL A 75 -5.46 -24.97 9.36
N ARG A 76 -5.01 -25.65 8.29
CA ARG A 76 -5.15 -27.10 8.17
C ARG A 76 -4.32 -27.90 9.18
N LYS A 77 -3.17 -27.39 9.63
CA LYS A 77 -2.31 -28.13 10.57
C LYS A 77 -2.89 -28.20 11.98
N ARG A 78 -3.89 -27.37 12.30
CA ARG A 78 -4.47 -27.26 13.63
C ARG A 78 -5.76 -28.09 13.81
N LYS A 79 -6.36 -28.55 12.71
CA LYS A 79 -7.51 -29.49 12.70
C LYS A 79 -7.03 -30.93 12.82
#